data_AF-A0A261S4W8-F1
#
_entry.id   AF-A0A261S4W8-F1
#
_cell.length_a   1.000
_cell.length_b   1.000
_cell.length_c   1.000
_cell.angle_alpha   90.00
_cell.angle_beta   90.00
_cell.angle_gamma   90.00
#
_symmetry.space_group_name_H-M   'P 1'
#
loop_
_entity.id
_entity.type
_entity.pdbx_description
1 polymer ?
#
loop_
_entity_poly.entity_id
_entity_poly.type
_entity_poly.pdbx_seq_one_letter_code
_entity_poly.pdbx_strand_id
1 'polypeptide(L)'
;MTYRKDPEAVARLTPEQYRVTQESGTEYPGTGEYLDNKEAGLYVDIVSGEPLFASSDKFDSHCGWPSFTKPIENANINELRDTSHGMVRTEVRSTHGDSHLGHVFPDGPPDRGGLRYCINSASLRFIPRDRMEAEGYGAYIDQVEDVK
;
A
#
# COMPACT_ATOMS: atom_id res chain seq x y z
N MET A 1 3.81 -17.13 6.71
CA MET A 1 2.98 -17.35 5.51
C MET A 1 3.87 -17.24 4.28
N THR A 2 3.56 -17.96 3.20
CA THR A 2 4.28 -17.79 1.93
C THR A 2 3.40 -16.96 1.01
N TYR A 3 3.75 -15.69 0.81
CA TYR A 3 3.03 -14.81 -0.10
C TYR A 3 3.40 -15.13 -1.55
N ARG A 4 2.42 -15.04 -2.45
CA ARG A 4 2.60 -15.23 -3.88
C ARG A 4 1.47 -14.57 -4.64
N LYS A 5 1.72 -14.21 -5.90
CA LYS A 5 0.69 -13.85 -6.86
C LYS A 5 -0.31 -14.99 -7.04
N ASP A 6 -1.54 -14.80 -6.61
CA ASP A 6 -2.63 -15.77 -6.74
C ASP A 6 -3.46 -15.47 -7.99
N PRO A 7 -3.44 -16.34 -9.03
CA PRO A 7 -4.24 -16.14 -10.24
C PRO A 7 -5.75 -16.06 -9.96
N GLU A 8 -6.25 -16.75 -8.94
CA GLU A 8 -7.67 -16.66 -8.59
C GLU A 8 -8.02 -15.32 -7.95
N ALA A 9 -7.11 -14.77 -7.13
CA ALA A 9 -7.27 -13.42 -6.59
C ALA A 9 -7.27 -12.39 -7.71
N VAL A 10 -6.34 -12.50 -8.67
CA VAL A 10 -6.29 -11.63 -9.86
C VAL A 10 -7.59 -11.70 -10.66
N ALA A 11 -8.15 -12.90 -10.85
CA ALA A 11 -9.40 -13.08 -11.58
C ALA A 11 -10.64 -12.50 -10.87
N ARG A 12 -10.56 -12.28 -9.55
CA ARG A 12 -11.64 -11.68 -8.74
C ARG A 12 -11.53 -10.17 -8.59
N LEU A 13 -10.44 -9.56 -9.07
CA LEU A 13 -10.26 -8.10 -9.00
C LEU A 13 -11.37 -7.37 -9.74
N THR A 14 -11.78 -6.23 -9.21
CA THR A 14 -12.61 -5.29 -9.98
C THR A 14 -11.81 -4.73 -11.16
N PRO A 15 -12.47 -4.18 -12.19
CA PRO A 15 -11.75 -3.59 -13.32
C PRO A 15 -10.71 -2.54 -12.91
N GLU A 16 -11.02 -1.74 -11.89
CA GLU A 16 -10.11 -0.70 -11.38
C GLU A 16 -8.93 -1.30 -10.62
N GLN A 17 -9.17 -2.29 -9.76
CA GLN A 17 -8.10 -3.00 -9.05
C GLN A 17 -7.17 -3.73 -10.03
N TYR A 18 -7.71 -4.33 -11.08
CA TYR A 18 -6.92 -4.96 -12.14
C TYR A 18 -6.08 -3.93 -12.89
N ARG A 19 -6.70 -2.84 -13.36
CA ARG A 19 -6.02 -1.74 -14.07
C ARG A 19 -4.88 -1.16 -13.23
N VAL A 20 -5.10 -0.92 -11.95
CA VAL A 20 -4.07 -0.40 -11.04
C VAL A 20 -2.98 -1.45 -10.82
N THR A 21 -3.31 -2.62 -10.29
CA THR A 21 -2.30 -3.59 -9.83
C THR A 21 -1.56 -4.30 -10.95
N GLN A 22 -2.21 -4.58 -12.09
CA GLN A 22 -1.65 -5.39 -13.18
C GLN A 22 -1.16 -4.55 -14.37
N GLU A 23 -1.79 -3.39 -14.61
CA GLU A 23 -1.49 -2.55 -15.78
C GLU A 23 -0.79 -1.23 -15.39
N SER A 24 -0.36 -1.11 -14.12
CA SER A 24 0.31 0.09 -13.58
C SER A 24 -0.52 1.36 -13.72
N GLY A 25 -1.84 1.23 -13.67
CA GLY A 25 -2.77 2.34 -13.65
C GLY A 25 -2.72 3.10 -12.33
N THR A 26 -3.19 4.35 -12.35
CA THR A 26 -3.39 5.16 -11.15
C THR A 26 -4.88 5.48 -11.01
N GLU A 27 -5.46 5.24 -9.84
CA GLU A 27 -6.85 5.60 -9.53
C GLU A 27 -7.01 7.13 -9.52
N TYR A 28 -8.22 7.64 -9.75
CA TYR A 28 -8.44 9.10 -9.74
C TYR A 28 -8.14 9.70 -8.34
N PRO A 29 -7.52 10.88 -8.28
CA PRO A 29 -7.26 11.53 -7.00
C PRO A 29 -8.58 11.84 -6.29
N GLY A 30 -8.63 11.59 -4.99
CA GLY A 30 -9.82 11.89 -4.18
C GLY A 30 -10.91 10.82 -4.19
N THR A 31 -10.76 9.73 -4.97
CA THR A 31 -11.82 8.71 -5.11
C THR A 31 -11.51 7.38 -4.42
N GLY A 32 -10.29 7.19 -3.95
CA GLY A 32 -9.85 5.93 -3.35
C GLY A 32 -10.54 5.61 -2.02
N GLU A 33 -10.96 4.35 -1.84
CA GLU A 33 -11.66 3.87 -0.63
C GLU A 33 -10.89 4.16 0.67
N TYR A 34 -9.56 4.11 0.63
CA TYR A 34 -8.72 4.24 1.82
C TYR A 34 -8.09 5.62 1.99
N LEU A 35 -8.46 6.59 1.16
CA LEU A 35 -7.94 7.94 1.25
C LEU A 35 -8.15 8.53 2.65
N ASP A 36 -9.40 8.52 3.11
CA ASP A 36 -9.81 9.09 4.40
C ASP A 36 -9.85 8.08 5.56
N ASN A 37 -9.44 6.83 5.32
CA ASN A 37 -9.42 5.81 6.37
C ASN A 37 -8.42 6.19 7.48
N LYS A 38 -8.90 6.17 8.73
CA LYS A 38 -8.14 6.47 9.96
C LYS A 38 -8.25 5.35 11.00
N GLU A 39 -8.82 4.22 10.64
CA GLU A 39 -8.96 3.08 11.53
C GLU A 39 -7.60 2.41 11.78
N ALA A 40 -7.41 1.91 13.00
CA ALA A 40 -6.23 1.11 13.35
C ALA A 40 -6.30 -0.25 12.63
N GLY A 41 -5.26 -0.58 11.89
CA GLY A 41 -5.17 -1.81 11.11
C GLY A 41 -4.00 -1.83 10.13
N LEU A 42 -4.01 -2.87 9.30
CA LEU A 42 -2.96 -3.21 8.35
C LEU A 42 -3.48 -3.09 6.92
N TYR A 43 -2.69 -2.50 6.03
CA TYR A 43 -2.94 -2.53 4.58
C TYR A 43 -2.08 -3.62 3.96
N VAL A 44 -2.74 -4.59 3.33
CA VAL A 44 -2.09 -5.72 2.64
C VAL A 44 -2.29 -5.61 1.13
N ASP A 45 -1.43 -6.25 0.34
CA ASP A 45 -1.64 -6.40 -1.10
C ASP A 45 -2.96 -7.15 -1.35
N ILE A 46 -3.84 -6.57 -2.17
CA ILE A 46 -5.12 -7.19 -2.53
C ILE A 46 -4.95 -8.52 -3.28
N VAL A 47 -3.80 -8.73 -3.94
CA VAL A 47 -3.51 -9.94 -4.73
C VAL A 47 -2.89 -11.04 -3.88
N SER A 48 -1.81 -10.74 -3.15
CA SER A 48 -1.02 -11.76 -2.43
C SER A 48 -1.35 -11.87 -0.94
N GLY A 49 -2.00 -10.85 -0.37
CA GLY A 49 -2.18 -10.70 1.08
C GLY A 49 -0.89 -10.34 1.84
N GLU A 50 0.20 -9.99 1.16
CA GLU A 50 1.43 -9.60 1.85
C GLU A 50 1.25 -8.27 2.59
N PRO A 51 1.74 -8.13 3.84
CA PRO A 51 1.71 -6.88 4.60
C PRO A 51 2.53 -5.78 3.92
N LEU A 52 1.89 -4.64 3.65
CA LEU A 52 2.53 -3.51 2.96
C LEU A 52 2.72 -2.32 3.88
N PHE A 53 1.66 -1.85 4.54
CA PHE A 53 1.71 -0.62 5.34
C PHE A 53 0.89 -0.71 6.62
N ALA A 54 1.40 -0.11 7.69
CA ALA A 54 0.67 0.06 8.94
C ALA A 54 -0.14 1.37 8.93
N SER A 55 -1.31 1.36 9.55
CA SER A 55 -2.12 2.58 9.78
C SER A 55 -1.40 3.66 10.59
N SER A 56 -0.53 3.28 11.54
CA SER A 56 0.32 4.21 12.32
C SER A 56 1.27 5.03 11.44
N ASP A 57 1.67 4.48 10.29
CA ASP A 57 2.54 5.13 9.31
C ASP A 57 1.80 5.90 8.23
N LYS A 58 0.45 5.82 8.21
CA LYS A 58 -0.40 6.60 7.34
C LYS A 58 -0.47 8.04 7.83
N PHE A 59 -0.51 8.99 6.91
CA PHE A 59 -0.70 10.41 7.21
C PHE A 59 -1.48 11.11 6.09
N ASP A 60 -2.06 12.27 6.41
CA ASP A 60 -2.75 13.10 5.43
C ASP A 60 -1.75 14.01 4.71
N SER A 61 -1.44 13.66 3.47
CA SER A 61 -0.56 14.45 2.61
C SER A 61 -1.30 15.43 1.72
N HIS A 62 -2.64 15.38 1.68
CA HIS A 62 -3.50 16.08 0.72
C HIS A 62 -3.16 15.82 -0.77
N CYS A 63 -2.42 14.75 -1.09
CA CYS A 63 -2.06 14.46 -2.48
C CYS A 63 -3.19 13.82 -3.31
N GLY A 64 -4.26 13.34 -2.65
CA GLY A 64 -5.39 12.67 -3.29
C GLY A 64 -5.37 11.14 -3.22
N TRP A 65 -4.32 10.54 -2.64
CA TRP A 65 -4.20 9.10 -2.42
C TRP A 65 -3.71 8.79 -1.00
N PRO A 66 -4.01 7.59 -0.45
CA PRO A 66 -3.39 7.10 0.77
C PRO A 66 -1.88 7.32 0.77
N SER A 67 -1.38 7.93 1.84
CA SER A 67 0.04 8.28 1.97
C SER A 67 0.63 7.68 3.23
N PHE A 68 1.78 7.03 3.09
CA PHE A 68 2.50 6.39 4.19
C PHE A 68 3.94 6.88 4.24
N THR A 69 4.52 6.90 5.44
CA THR A 69 5.92 7.35 5.62
C THR A 69 6.94 6.27 5.33
N LYS A 70 6.58 5.00 5.55
CA LYS A 70 7.42 3.82 5.31
C LYS A 70 6.54 2.57 5.14
N PRO A 71 7.06 1.50 4.48
CA PRO A 71 6.41 0.20 4.52
C PRO A 71 6.55 -0.46 5.89
N ILE A 72 5.68 -1.42 6.16
CA ILE A 72 5.73 -2.21 7.40
C ILE A 72 6.94 -3.16 7.41
N GLU A 73 7.31 -3.68 6.24
CA GLU A 73 8.53 -4.45 6.02
C GLU A 73 9.16 -4.02 4.69
N ASN A 74 10.41 -3.57 4.72
CA ASN A 74 11.14 -3.18 3.50
C ASN A 74 11.23 -4.33 2.48
N ALA A 75 11.24 -5.59 2.93
CA ALA A 75 11.32 -6.76 2.06
C ALA A 75 10.06 -6.99 1.21
N ASN A 76 8.90 -6.42 1.59
CA ASN A 76 7.63 -6.59 0.88
C ASN A 76 7.41 -5.50 -0.19
N ILE A 77 8.38 -4.59 -0.35
CA ILE A 77 8.36 -3.52 -1.34
C ILE A 77 9.55 -3.61 -2.30
N ASN A 78 9.25 -3.50 -3.59
CA ASN A 78 10.23 -3.23 -4.62
C ASN A 78 10.09 -1.78 -5.10
N GLU A 79 11.20 -1.04 -5.08
CA GLU A 79 11.31 0.30 -5.63
C GLU A 79 11.98 0.26 -7.00
N LEU A 80 11.25 0.68 -8.03
CA LEU A 80 11.67 0.59 -9.43
C LEU A 80 11.74 1.97 -10.06
N ARG A 81 12.76 2.20 -10.89
CA ARG A 81 12.86 3.46 -11.63
C ARG A 81 11.80 3.51 -12.73
N ASP A 82 10.93 4.51 -12.68
CA ASP A 82 9.87 4.76 -13.65
C ASP A 82 10.18 6.02 -14.47
N THR A 83 10.25 5.87 -15.79
CA THR A 83 10.47 6.98 -16.75
C THR A 83 9.26 7.25 -17.66
N SER A 84 8.10 6.69 -17.31
CA SER A 84 6.85 6.90 -18.05
C SER A 84 6.34 8.34 -17.95
N HIS A 85 5.46 8.73 -18.88
CA HIS A 85 4.83 10.05 -18.92
C HIS A 85 5.78 11.26 -18.89
N GLY A 86 7.04 11.07 -19.30
CA GLY A 86 8.05 12.14 -19.34
C GLY A 86 8.58 12.57 -17.97
N MET A 87 8.30 11.81 -16.91
CA MET A 87 8.76 12.07 -15.54
C MET A 87 9.77 11.01 -15.11
N VAL A 88 10.64 11.33 -14.15
CA VAL A 88 11.46 10.33 -13.46
C VAL A 88 10.94 10.18 -12.04
N ARG A 89 10.39 9.01 -11.72
CA ARG A 89 9.81 8.69 -10.41
C ARG A 89 10.33 7.33 -9.93
N THR A 90 10.05 7.01 -8.68
CA THR A 90 10.28 5.68 -8.12
C THR A 90 8.94 4.99 -7.95
N GLU A 91 8.63 4.04 -8.82
CA GLU A 91 7.48 3.15 -8.72
C GLU A 91 7.66 2.23 -7.51
N VAL A 92 6.55 1.94 -6.84
CA VAL A 92 6.47 1.04 -5.69
C VAL A 92 5.59 -0.15 -6.09
N ARG A 93 6.14 -1.36 -5.96
CA ARG A 93 5.42 -2.62 -6.21
C ARG A 93 5.52 -3.56 -5.01
N SER A 94 4.52 -4.41 -4.83
CA SER A 94 4.60 -5.50 -3.84
C SER A 94 5.58 -6.58 -4.29
N THR A 95 6.32 -7.17 -3.36
CA THR A 95 7.39 -8.13 -3.71
C THR A 95 6.83 -9.45 -4.24
N HIS A 96 5.81 -10.00 -3.58
CA HIS A 96 5.32 -11.34 -3.87
C HIS A 96 4.14 -11.38 -4.84
N GLY A 97 3.31 -10.34 -4.83
CA GLY A 97 2.20 -10.16 -5.79
C GLY A 97 2.63 -9.52 -7.11
N ASP A 98 3.77 -8.83 -7.13
CA ASP A 98 4.18 -7.94 -8.23
C ASP A 98 3.07 -6.95 -8.60
N SER A 99 2.28 -6.51 -7.63
CA SER A 99 1.20 -5.54 -7.80
C SER A 99 1.80 -4.14 -7.88
N HIS A 100 1.44 -3.36 -8.89
CA HIS A 100 1.69 -1.92 -8.86
C HIS A 100 0.89 -1.28 -7.71
N LEU A 101 1.59 -0.59 -6.82
CA LEU A 101 1.01 0.07 -5.65
C LEU A 101 0.90 1.57 -5.87
N GLY A 102 1.94 2.20 -6.42
CA GLY A 102 2.01 3.64 -6.63
C GLY A 102 3.45 4.12 -6.76
N HIS A 103 3.77 5.24 -6.11
CA HIS A 103 5.10 5.85 -6.18
C HIS A 103 5.56 6.38 -4.82
N VAL A 104 6.88 6.45 -4.64
CA VAL A 104 7.51 7.08 -3.46
C VAL A 104 8.21 8.38 -3.84
N PHE A 105 8.07 9.38 -2.98
CA PHE A 105 8.61 10.73 -3.19
C PHE A 105 9.41 11.20 -1.95
N PRO A 106 10.48 12.00 -2.13
CA PRO A 106 11.30 12.53 -1.05
C PRO A 106 10.74 13.84 -0.47
N ASP A 107 9.41 13.96 -0.39
CA ASP A 107 8.67 15.15 0.06
C ASP A 107 7.76 14.85 1.26
N GLY A 108 8.06 13.77 2.00
CA GLY A 108 7.33 13.39 3.20
C GLY A 108 7.78 14.15 4.46
N PRO A 109 7.14 13.88 5.62
CA PRO A 109 7.47 14.52 6.89
C PRO A 109 8.94 14.27 7.29
N PRO A 110 9.79 15.31 7.46
CA PRO A 110 11.22 15.12 7.73
C PRO A 110 11.53 14.38 9.05
N ASP A 111 10.68 14.58 10.06
CA ASP A 111 10.75 13.92 11.37
C ASP A 111 10.37 12.44 11.32
N ARG A 112 9.79 11.97 10.20
CA ARG A 112 9.37 10.58 9.97
C ARG A 112 10.10 9.93 8.80
N GLY A 113 11.31 10.40 8.48
CA GLY A 113 12.17 9.82 7.45
C GLY A 113 12.11 10.52 6.09
N GLY A 114 11.23 11.51 5.90
CA GLY A 114 11.20 12.37 4.70
C GLY A 114 10.64 11.72 3.44
N LEU A 115 10.16 10.48 3.52
CA LEU A 115 9.55 9.77 2.40
C LEU A 115 8.02 9.82 2.46
N ARG A 116 7.41 9.84 1.27
CA ARG A 116 5.97 9.71 1.08
C ARG A 116 5.67 8.63 0.06
N TYR A 117 5.21 7.49 0.54
CA TYR A 117 4.64 6.42 -0.27
C TYR A 117 3.20 6.78 -0.61
N CYS A 118 2.96 7.20 -1.85
CA CYS A 118 1.66 7.59 -2.39
C CYS A 118 1.05 6.39 -3.12
N ILE A 119 0.06 5.75 -2.49
CA ILE A 119 -0.39 4.40 -2.86
C ILE A 119 -1.85 4.40 -3.27
N ASN A 120 -2.18 3.69 -4.35
CA ASN A 120 -3.55 3.52 -4.82
C ASN A 120 -4.34 2.63 -3.84
N SER A 121 -5.53 3.08 -3.42
CA SER A 121 -6.44 2.29 -2.58
C SER A 121 -6.84 0.99 -3.28
N ALA A 122 -7.04 1.03 -4.60
CA ALA A 122 -7.36 -0.14 -5.42
C ALA A 122 -6.27 -1.23 -5.43
N SER A 123 -5.06 -0.96 -4.92
CA SER A 123 -4.01 -1.98 -4.75
C SER A 123 -4.01 -2.64 -3.36
N LEU A 124 -4.82 -2.12 -2.44
CA LEU A 124 -4.79 -2.47 -1.03
C LEU A 124 -6.06 -3.22 -0.62
N ARG A 125 -5.95 -4.01 0.43
CA ARG A 125 -7.05 -4.48 1.26
C ARG A 125 -6.75 -4.10 2.71
N PHE A 126 -7.70 -3.47 3.38
CA PHE A 126 -7.53 -3.09 4.78
C PHE A 126 -8.00 -4.21 5.72
N ILE A 127 -7.19 -4.49 6.75
CA ILE A 127 -7.48 -5.43 7.83
C ILE A 127 -7.59 -4.64 9.13
N PRO A 128 -8.80 -4.43 9.66
CA PRO A 128 -8.98 -3.82 10.97
C PRO A 128 -8.22 -4.59 12.06
N ARG A 129 -7.69 -3.87 13.05
CA ARG A 129 -6.85 -4.44 14.12
C ARG A 129 -7.49 -5.64 14.82
N ASP A 130 -8.79 -5.60 15.08
CA ASP A 130 -9.54 -6.67 15.74
C ASP A 130 -9.62 -7.98 14.94
N ARG A 131 -9.37 -7.92 13.61
CA ARG A 131 -9.33 -9.07 12.71
C ARG A 131 -7.93 -9.57 12.38
N MET A 132 -6.88 -8.80 12.70
CA MET A 132 -5.51 -9.15 12.32
C MET A 132 -5.07 -10.52 12.84
N GLU A 133 -5.33 -10.82 14.11
CA GLU A 133 -5.00 -12.12 14.71
C GLU A 133 -5.71 -13.27 13.97
N ALA A 134 -7.03 -13.12 13.76
CA ALA A 134 -7.86 -14.13 13.12
C ALA A 134 -7.48 -14.37 11.65
N GLU A 135 -6.96 -13.36 10.96
CA GLU A 135 -6.46 -13.46 9.59
C GLU A 135 -4.97 -13.82 9.49
N GLY A 136 -4.30 -14.04 10.62
CA GLY A 136 -2.91 -14.51 10.68
C GLY A 136 -1.84 -13.42 10.57
N TYR A 137 -2.21 -12.16 10.83
CA TYR A 137 -1.32 -11.00 10.87
C TYR A 137 -0.97 -10.56 12.30
N GLY A 138 -1.13 -11.45 13.29
CA GLY A 138 -0.88 -11.16 14.72
C GLY A 138 0.50 -10.56 15.02
N ALA A 139 1.52 -10.96 14.28
CA ALA A 139 2.89 -10.45 14.40
C ALA A 139 3.04 -8.95 14.14
N TYR A 140 2.05 -8.30 13.52
CA TYR A 140 2.07 -6.88 13.15
C TYR A 140 1.19 -6.00 14.05
N ILE A 141 0.50 -6.57 15.05
CA ILE A 141 -0.45 -5.81 15.88
C ILE A 141 0.22 -4.61 16.56
N ASP A 142 1.42 -4.78 17.11
CA ASP A 142 2.16 -3.73 17.81
C ASP A 142 2.56 -2.55 16.89
N GLN A 143 2.53 -2.75 15.57
CA GLN A 143 2.89 -1.73 14.59
C GLN A 143 1.70 -0.90 14.13
N VAL A 144 0.47 -1.32 14.39
CA VAL A 144 -0.76 -0.61 13.95
C VAL A 144 -1.42 0.16 15.09
N GLU A 145 -0.83 0.15 16.29
CA GLU A 145 -1.25 0.97 17.41
C GLU A 145 -0.67 2.39 17.30
N ASP A 146 -1.31 3.34 17.98
CA ASP A 146 -0.71 4.66 18.21
C ASP A 146 0.62 4.45 18.93
N VAL A 147 1.73 4.56 18.21
CA VAL A 147 3.05 4.69 18.81
C VAL A 147 3.04 6.04 19.52
N LYS A 148 2.78 6.00 20.83
CA LYS A 148 2.75 7.16 21.74
C LYS A 148 4.00 8.02 21.63
#